data_AF-A0A654CMI5-F1
#
_entry.id   AF-A0A654CMI5-F1
#
_cell.length_a   1.000
_cell.length_b   1.000
_cell.length_c   1.000
_cell.angle_alpha   90.00
_cell.angle_beta   90.00
_cell.angle_gamma   90.00
#
_symmetry.space_group_name_H-M   'P 1'
#
loop_
_entity.id
_entity.type
_entity.pdbx_description
1 polymer ?
#
loop_
_entity_poly.entity_id
_entity_poly.type
_entity_poly.pdbx_seq_one_letter_code
_entity_poly.pdbx_strand_id
1 'polypeptide(L)' 'MSTLRTILIIFISIFVGNMVLMIFESAPINIWIARLIGGIACAITALIITRYYQNKKSKN' A
#
# COMPACT_ATOMS: atom_id res chain seq x y z
N MET A 1 -12.43 10.65 -10.39
CA MET A 1 -11.16 10.51 -9.63
C MET A 1 -10.06 10.89 -10.61
N SER A 2 -9.35 12.00 -10.42
CA SER A 2 -8.32 12.41 -11.39
C SER A 2 -7.25 11.33 -11.50
N THR A 3 -6.90 10.96 -12.74
CA THR A 3 -5.91 9.92 -13.08
C THR A 3 -4.59 10.08 -12.33
N LEU A 4 -4.16 11.33 -12.12
CA LEU A 4 -2.98 11.70 -11.31
C LEU A 4 -3.04 11.15 -9.88
N ARG A 5 -4.23 11.17 -9.27
CA ARG A 5 -4.42 10.68 -7.90
C ARG A 5 -4.29 9.18 -7.82
N THR A 6 -4.80 8.46 -8.82
CA THR A 6 -4.68 6.99 -8.90
C THR A 6 -3.22 6.58 -9.08
N ILE A 7 -2.48 7.26 -9.96
CA ILE A 7 -1.05 7.00 -10.20
C ILE A 7 -0.22 7.24 -8.92
N LEU A 8 -0.49 8.33 -8.19
CA LEU A 8 0.18 8.59 -6.91
C LEU A 8 -0.06 7.50 -5.87
N ILE A 9 -1.29 7.01 -5.76
CA ILE A 9 -1.65 5.94 -4.81
C ILE A 9 -0.94 4.63 -5.15
N ILE A 10 -0.83 4.32 -6.45
CA ILE A 10 -0.09 3.14 -6.93
C ILE A 10 1.40 3.28 -6.62
N PHE A 11 2.00 4.45 -6.86
CA PHE A 11 3.41 4.71 -6.54
C PHE A 11 3.71 4.57 -5.05
N ILE A 12 2.86 5.16 -4.19
CA ILE A 12 3.00 5.07 -2.73
C ILE A 12 2.85 3.61 -2.27
N SER A 13 1.90 2.87 -2.86
CA SER A 13 1.69 1.45 -2.57
C SER A 13 2.90 0.58 -2.93
N ILE A 14 3.48 0.77 -4.12
CA ILE A 14 4.67 0.05 -4.57
C ILE A 14 5.86 0.38 -3.66
N PHE A 15 6.02 1.65 -3.31
CA PHE A 15 7.11 2.11 -2.43
C PHE A 15 7.01 1.50 -1.03
N VAL A 16 5.82 1.47 -0.43
CA VAL A 16 5.59 0.83 0.88
C VAL A 16 5.87 -0.67 0.81
N GLY A 17 5.39 -1.37 -0.23
CA GLY A 17 5.67 -2.79 -0.42
C GLY A 17 7.17 -3.10 -0.53
N ASN A 18 7.92 -2.25 -1.24
CA ASN A 18 9.36 -2.41 -1.40
C ASN A 18 10.13 -2.10 -0.11
N MET A 19 9.72 -1.09 0.66
CA MET A 19 10.33 -0.77 1.95
C MET A 19 10.13 -1.91 2.97
N VAL A 20 8.93 -2.51 2.99
CA VAL A 20 8.65 -3.67 3.84
C VAL A 20 9.50 -4.86 3.43
N LEU A 21 9.66 -5.13 2.13
CA LEU A 21 10.55 -6.17 1.62
C LEU A 21 12.01 -5.93 2.03
N MET A 22 12.51 -4.70 1.90
CA MET A 22 13.88 -4.33 2.26
C MET A 22 14.17 -4.52 3.76
N ILE A 23 13.19 -4.19 4.62
CA ILE A 23 13.28 -4.40 6.08
C ILE A 23 13.25 -5.90 6.41
N PHE A 24 12.40 -6.68 5.73
CA PHE A 24 12.29 -8.12 5.95
C PHE A 24 13.42 -8.93 5.33
N GLU A 25 14.15 -8.41 4.34
CA GLU A 25 15.34 -9.04 3.78
C GLU A 25 16.48 -9.11 4.80
N SER A 26 16.50 -8.19 5.78
CA SER A 26 17.43 -8.21 6.91
C SER A 26 17.01 -9.19 8.03
N ALA A 27 15.81 -9.76 7.95
CA ALA A 27 15.32 -10.77 8.89
C ALA A 27 15.49 -12.17 8.28
N PRO A 28 15.77 -13.23 9.08
CA PRO A 28 15.84 -14.62 8.62
C PRO A 28 14.43 -15.19 8.36
N ILE A 29 13.59 -14.43 7.65
CA ILE A 29 12.21 -14.78 7.32
C ILE A 29 12.15 -15.20 5.86
N ASN A 30 11.40 -16.27 5.60
CA ASN A 30 11.22 -16.80 4.25
C ASN A 30 10.69 -15.71 3.30
N ILE A 31 11.33 -15.57 2.12
CA ILE A 31 11.02 -14.56 1.09
C ILE A 31 9.53 -14.56 0.70
N TRP A 32 8.89 -15.72 0.74
CA TRP A 32 7.46 -15.89 0.43
C TRP A 32 6.56 -15.23 1.48
N ILE A 33 6.93 -15.29 2.77
CA ILE A 33 6.20 -14.63 3.86
C ILE A 33 6.35 -13.11 3.74
N ALA A 34 7.55 -12.61 3.43
CA ALA A 34 7.80 -11.19 3.24
C ALA A 34 6.94 -10.61 2.10
N ARG A 35 6.79 -11.36 0.99
CA ARG A 35 5.90 -11.02 -0.13
C ARG A 35 4.43 -10.97 0.28
N LEU A 36 3.96 -11.94 1.08
CA LEU A 36 2.59 -11.95 1.61
C LEU A 36 2.32 -10.72 2.49
N ILE A 37 3.24 -10.40 3.39
CA ILE A 37 3.13 -9.25 4.30
C ILE A 37 3.16 -7.92 3.55
N GLY A 38 4.06 -7.78 2.57
CA GLY A 38 4.11 -6.59 1.70
C GLY A 38 2.81 -6.41 0.90
N GLY A 39 2.24 -7.49 0.37
CA GLY A 39 0.95 -7.47 -0.32
C GLY A 39 -0.21 -7.07 0.58
N ILE A 40 -0.26 -7.60 1.82
CA ILE A 40 -1.28 -7.25 2.82
C ILE A 40 -1.16 -5.77 3.21
N ALA A 41 0.05 -5.27 3.47
CA ALA A 41 0.30 -3.86 3.80
C ALA A 41 -0.14 -2.93 2.65
N CYS A 42 0.11 -3.35 1.41
CA CYS A 42 -0.31 -2.64 0.20
C CYS A 42 -1.85 -2.59 0.09
N ALA A 43 -2.54 -3.71 0.27
CA ALA A 43 -4.00 -3.78 0.23
C ALA A 43 -4.66 -2.94 1.33
N ILE A 44 -4.12 -2.96 2.55
CA ILE A 44 -4.61 -2.15 3.68
C ILE A 44 -4.46 -0.66 3.37
N THR A 45 -3.30 -0.25 2.84
CA THR A 45 -3.02 1.14 2.47
C THR A 45 -4.00 1.63 1.39
N ALA A 46 -4.22 0.83 0.34
CA ALA A 46 -5.19 1.14 -0.71
C ALA A 46 -6.63 1.24 -0.17
N LEU A 47 -7.01 0.37 0.76
CA LEU A 47 -8.34 0.36 1.39
C LEU A 47 -8.54 1.60 2.28
N ILE A 48 -7.55 1.96 3.09
CA ILE A 48 -7.58 3.17 3.93
C ILE A 48 -7.73 4.42 3.06
N ILE A 49 -6.92 4.56 2.01
CA ILE A 49 -6.98 5.70 1.11
C ILE A 49 -8.35 5.77 0.41
N THR A 50 -8.86 4.63 -0.05
CA THR A 50 -10.17 4.54 -0.69
C THR A 50 -11.29 4.95 0.26
N ARG A 51 -11.29 4.43 1.49
CA ARG A 51 -12.25 4.81 2.55
C ARG A 51 -12.15 6.28 2.92
N TYR A 52 -10.94 6.81 3.10
CA TYR A 52 -10.71 8.21 3.45
C TYR A 52 -11.28 9.14 2.37
N TYR A 53 -11.07 8.81 1.11
CA TYR A 53 -11.59 9.61 0.01
C TYR A 53 -13.09 9.45 -0.26
N GLN A 54 -13.66 8.26 -0.03
CA GLN A 54 -15.12 8.10 -0.07
C GLN A 54 -15.80 8.93 1.03
N ASN A 55 -15.27 8.91 2.26
CA ASN A 55 -15.77 9.75 3.34
C ASN A 55 -15.63 11.25 3.05
N LYS A 56 -14.54 11.68 2.42
CA LYS A 56 -14.36 13.08 2.02
C LYS A 56 -15.34 13.52 0.94
N LYS A 57 -15.77 12.60 0.06
CA LYS A 57 -16.77 12.87 -0.99
C LYS A 57 -18.22 12.88 -0.47
N SER A 58 -18.49 12.23 0.67
CA SER A 58 -19.82 12.22 1.29
C SER A 58 -20.10 13.44 2.16
N LYS A 59 -19.09 14.27 2.46
CA LYS A 59 -19.19 15.43 3.36
C LYS A 59 -19.14 16.77 2.62
N ASN A 60 -19.17 16.74 1.29
CA ASN A 60 -19.18 17.91 0.40
C ASN A 60 -20.33 17.76 -0.58
#